data_AF-X1JE18-F1
#
_entry.id   AF-X1JE18-F1
#
_cell.length_a   1.000
_cell.length_b   1.000
_cell.length_c   1.000
_cell.angle_alpha   90.00
_cell.angle_beta   90.00
_cell.angle_gamma   90.00
#
_symmetry.space_group_name_H-M   'P 1'
#
loop_
_entity.id
_entity.type
_entity.pdbx_description
1 polymer ?
#
loop_
_entity_poly.entity_id
_entity_poly.type
_entity_poly.pdbx_seq_one_letter_code
_entity_poly.pdbx_strand_id
1 'polypeptide(L)'
;LLNWNLTLGMTAIIILIAVIMTLVQKYATDQKTLREMKKEQKELQEEMKKVREHPEKMMELQKKQFAFLPKMMKLSMRPIIYTSIPLILFFRWFMDFFSVIGDPRFFGFLSWFWFYILGSIIFSTILRKIFKIV
;
A
#
# COMPACT_ATOMS: atom_id res chain seq x y z
N LEU A 1 21.06 -3.99 18.38
CA LEU A 1 20.56 -3.00 17.39
C LEU A 1 19.66 -1.95 18.04
N LEU A 2 18.48 -2.29 18.58
CA LEU A 2 17.60 -1.32 19.26
C LEU A 2 18.18 -0.78 20.60
N ASN A 3 18.95 -1.61 21.32
CA ASN A 3 19.58 -1.20 22.59
C ASN A 3 20.82 -0.29 22.42
N TRP A 4 21.35 -0.15 21.21
CA TRP A 4 22.56 0.65 20.94
C TRP A 4 22.21 2.00 20.32
N ASN A 5 21.28 2.00 19.36
CA ASN A 5 20.67 3.20 18.83
C ASN A 5 19.26 2.87 18.35
N LEU A 6 18.27 3.31 19.13
CA LEU A 6 16.86 3.03 18.88
C LEU A 6 16.41 3.48 17.49
N THR A 7 16.87 4.65 17.04
CA THR A 7 16.54 5.22 15.72
C THR A 7 17.06 4.36 14.58
N LEU A 8 18.31 3.89 14.66
CA LEU A 8 18.89 3.01 13.63
C LEU A 8 18.23 1.64 13.61
N GLY A 9 17.98 1.05 14.79
CA GLY A 9 17.27 -0.23 14.90
C GLY A 9 15.86 -0.16 14.31
N MET A 10 15.12 0.90 14.65
CA MET A 10 13.79 1.16 14.12
C MET A 10 13.81 1.34 12.60
N THR A 11 14.76 2.12 12.08
CA THR A 11 14.90 2.37 10.64
C THR A 11 15.16 1.07 9.87
N ALA A 12 16.05 0.20 10.37
CA ALA A 12 16.33 -1.09 9.77
C ALA A 12 15.09 -1.99 9.71
N ILE A 13 14.29 -2.01 10.78
CA ILE A 13 13.02 -2.77 10.83
C ILE A 13 12.02 -2.22 9.81
N ILE A 14 11.86 -0.90 9.72
CA ILE A 14 10.97 -0.26 8.73
C ILE A 14 11.39 -0.67 7.31
N ILE A 15 12.68 -0.61 6.99
CA ILE A 15 13.20 -0.99 5.66
C ILE A 15 12.91 -2.46 5.37
N LEU A 16 13.20 -3.35 6.32
CA LEU A 16 12.97 -4.78 6.18
C LEU A 16 11.48 -5.08 5.90
N ILE A 17 10.59 -4.48 6.68
CA ILE A 17 9.14 -4.63 6.49
C ILE A 17 8.72 -4.05 5.15
N ALA A 18 9.18 -2.85 4.79
CA ALA A 18 8.86 -2.25 3.51
C ALA A 18 9.30 -3.14 2.33
N VAL A 19 10.47 -3.78 2.42
CA VAL A 19 10.94 -4.75 1.43
C VAL A 19 10.02 -5.97 1.36
N ILE A 20 9.74 -6.62 2.49
CA ILE A 20 8.88 -7.82 2.55
C ILE A 20 7.50 -7.49 1.98
N MET A 21 6.87 -6.41 2.45
CA MET A 21 5.55 -5.97 2.00
C MET A 21 5.53 -5.69 0.49
N THR A 22 6.58 -5.05 -0.03
CA THR A 22 6.69 -4.73 -1.46
C THR A 22 6.87 -6.01 -2.30
N LEU A 23 7.65 -6.98 -1.82
CA LEU A 23 7.82 -8.26 -2.49
C LEU A 23 6.52 -9.08 -2.47
N VAL A 24 5.82 -9.13 -1.33
CA VAL A 24 4.51 -9.78 -1.24
C VAL A 24 3.54 -9.12 -2.22
N GLN A 25 3.47 -7.78 -2.26
CA GLN A 25 2.62 -7.08 -3.22
C GLN A 25 2.99 -7.44 -4.68
N LYS A 26 4.28 -7.55 -5.00
CA LYS A 26 4.75 -7.92 -6.35
C LYS A 26 4.33 -9.32 -6.75
N TYR A 27 4.50 -10.31 -5.87
CA TYR A 27 4.30 -11.73 -6.21
C TYR A 27 2.89 -12.24 -5.90
N ALA A 28 2.21 -11.67 -4.91
CA ALA A 28 0.84 -12.07 -4.55
C ALA A 28 -0.24 -11.37 -5.41
N THR A 29 0.16 -10.38 -6.23
CA THR A 29 -0.75 -9.64 -7.10
C THR A 29 -0.38 -9.86 -8.56
N ASP A 30 -1.37 -10.18 -9.41
CA ASP A 30 -1.14 -10.24 -10.85
C ASP A 30 -0.97 -8.82 -11.41
N GLN A 31 0.31 -8.42 -11.54
CA GLN A 31 0.72 -7.12 -12.03
C GLN A 31 0.35 -6.90 -13.50
N LYS A 32 0.24 -7.97 -14.31
CA LYS A 32 -0.14 -7.86 -15.72
C LYS A 32 -1.62 -7.50 -15.82
N THR A 33 -2.47 -8.26 -15.13
CA THR A 33 -3.91 -8.00 -15.07
C THR A 33 -4.23 -6.62 -14.49
N LEU A 34 -3.48 -6.17 -13.47
CA LEU A 34 -3.63 -4.80 -12.93
C LEU A 34 -3.32 -3.72 -13.97
N ARG A 35 -2.27 -3.90 -14.77
CA ARG A 35 -1.87 -2.94 -15.82
C ARG A 35 -2.91 -2.86 -16.93
N GLU A 36 -3.38 -4.01 -17.39
CA GLU A 36 -4.42 -4.10 -18.41
C GLU A 36 -5.72 -3.43 -17.92
N MET A 37 -6.17 -3.74 -16.70
CA MET A 37 -7.33 -3.08 -16.11
C MET A 37 -7.18 -1.57 -15.93
N LYS A 38 -6.00 -1.06 -15.54
CA LYS A 38 -5.75 0.39 -15.46
C LYS A 38 -5.82 1.05 -16.83
N LYS A 39 -5.36 0.35 -17.88
CA LYS A 39 -5.45 0.82 -19.27
C LYS A 39 -6.91 0.88 -19.72
N GLU A 40 -7.67 -0.19 -19.53
CA GLU A 40 -9.11 -0.24 -19.86
C GLU A 40 -9.91 0.82 -19.11
N GLN A 41 -9.63 1.05 -17.82
CA GLN A 41 -10.27 2.12 -17.05
C GLN A 41 -9.96 3.51 -17.61
N LYS A 42 -8.73 3.74 -18.09
CA LYS A 42 -8.34 5.02 -18.69
C LYS A 42 -9.04 5.24 -20.03
N GLU A 43 -9.10 4.22 -20.88
CA GLU A 43 -9.83 4.24 -22.15
C GLU A 43 -11.32 4.52 -21.91
N LEU A 44 -11.93 3.83 -20.93
CA LEU A 44 -13.32 4.07 -20.53
C LEU A 44 -13.54 5.50 -20.02
N GLN A 45 -12.59 6.06 -19.27
CA GLN A 45 -12.64 7.45 -18.83
C GLN A 45 -12.55 8.44 -19.99
N GLU A 46 -11.75 8.15 -21.00
CA GLU A 46 -11.64 8.97 -22.21
C GLU A 46 -12.92 8.90 -23.05
N GLU A 47 -13.53 7.72 -23.18
CA GLU A 47 -14.84 7.56 -23.82
C GLU A 47 -15.92 8.35 -23.08
N MET A 48 -16.01 8.24 -21.75
CA MET A 48 -16.96 9.00 -20.94
C MET A 48 -16.82 10.52 -21.13
N LYS A 49 -15.60 11.03 -21.37
CA LYS A 49 -15.38 12.46 -21.70
C LYS A 49 -15.94 12.83 -23.07
N LYS A 50 -15.91 11.93 -24.04
CA LYS A 50 -16.41 12.14 -25.41
C LYS A 50 -17.94 12.07 -25.51
N VAL A 51 -18.60 11.26 -24.68
CA VAL A 51 -20.06 11.09 -24.69
C VAL A 51 -20.79 11.80 -23.55
N ARG A 52 -20.21 12.86 -22.99
CA ARG A 52 -20.81 13.63 -21.87
C ARG A 52 -22.22 14.13 -22.16
N GLU A 53 -22.50 14.47 -23.42
CA GLU A 53 -23.79 15.01 -23.86
C GLU A 53 -24.84 13.93 -24.15
N HIS A 54 -24.46 12.65 -24.09
CA HIS A 54 -25.36 11.52 -24.31
C HIS A 54 -25.62 10.75 -23.01
N PRO A 55 -26.68 11.10 -22.24
CA PRO A 55 -26.92 10.55 -20.90
C PRO A 55 -27.09 9.03 -20.91
N GLU A 56 -27.72 8.45 -21.94
CA GLU A 56 -27.89 6.99 -22.06
C GLU A 56 -26.54 6.26 -22.23
N LYS A 57 -25.71 6.73 -23.16
CA LYS A 57 -24.35 6.19 -23.38
C LYS A 57 -23.46 6.40 -22.16
N MET A 58 -23.57 7.55 -21.50
CA MET A 58 -22.85 7.81 -20.25
C MET A 58 -23.23 6.80 -19.17
N MET A 59 -24.52 6.48 -19.02
CA MET A 59 -25.01 5.51 -18.04
C MET A 59 -24.51 4.09 -18.35
N GLU A 60 -24.44 3.68 -19.62
CA GLU A 60 -23.83 2.40 -20.01
C GLU A 60 -22.34 2.33 -19.66
N LEU A 61 -21.57 3.38 -19.95
CA LEU A 61 -20.15 3.44 -19.62
C LEU A 61 -19.91 3.44 -18.11
N GLN A 62 -20.75 4.13 -17.33
CA GLN A 62 -20.71 4.04 -15.88
C GLN A 62 -20.99 2.61 -15.39
N LYS A 63 -22.00 1.92 -15.93
CA LYS A 63 -22.27 0.51 -15.58
C LYS A 63 -21.07 -0.39 -15.89
N LYS A 64 -20.39 -0.17 -17.03
CA LYS A 64 -19.13 -0.85 -17.35
C LYS A 64 -18.04 -0.53 -16.32
N GLN A 65 -17.93 0.72 -15.88
CA GLN A 65 -16.98 1.14 -14.84
C GLN A 65 -17.24 0.41 -13.52
N PHE A 66 -18.51 0.31 -13.10
CA PHE A 66 -18.90 -0.42 -11.91
C PHE A 66 -18.56 -1.91 -11.99
N ALA A 67 -18.63 -2.53 -13.17
CA ALA A 67 -18.25 -3.92 -13.36
C ALA A 67 -16.74 -4.18 -13.12
N PHE A 68 -15.89 -3.15 -13.18
CA PHE A 68 -14.47 -3.27 -12.84
C PHE A 68 -14.19 -3.27 -11.33
N LEU A 69 -15.09 -2.70 -10.51
CA LEU A 69 -14.90 -2.61 -9.06
C LEU A 69 -14.64 -3.97 -8.40
N PRO A 70 -15.48 -5.02 -8.58
CA PRO A 70 -15.23 -6.30 -7.91
C PRO A 70 -13.94 -6.97 -8.38
N LYS A 71 -13.60 -6.85 -9.67
CA LYS A 71 -12.32 -7.37 -10.21
C LYS A 71 -11.13 -6.67 -9.57
N MET A 72 -11.19 -5.34 -9.49
CA MET A 72 -10.15 -4.51 -8.86
C MET A 72 -10.02 -4.80 -7.38
N MET A 73 -11.13 -4.90 -6.65
CA MET A 73 -11.14 -5.24 -5.23
C MET A 73 -10.54 -6.63 -5.00
N LYS A 74 -10.93 -7.66 -5.77
CA LYS A 74 -10.36 -9.00 -5.60
C LYS A 74 -8.84 -9.01 -5.81
N LEU A 75 -8.38 -8.27 -6.82
CA LEU A 75 -6.97 -8.21 -7.17
C LEU A 75 -6.15 -7.43 -6.14
N SER A 76 -6.69 -6.34 -5.58
CA SER A 76 -6.02 -5.52 -4.57
C SER A 76 -6.16 -6.04 -3.13
N MET A 77 -7.26 -6.72 -2.79
CA MET A 77 -7.48 -7.25 -1.44
C MET A 77 -6.68 -8.50 -1.16
N ARG A 78 -6.43 -9.34 -2.16
CA ARG A 78 -5.64 -10.56 -2.01
C ARG A 78 -4.29 -10.30 -1.32
N PRO A 79 -3.41 -9.40 -1.80
CA PRO A 79 -2.17 -9.09 -1.12
C PRO A 79 -2.40 -8.45 0.26
N ILE A 80 -3.42 -7.60 0.43
CA ILE A 80 -3.73 -6.96 1.72
C ILE A 80 -3.98 -8.02 2.79
N ILE A 81 -4.80 -9.04 2.51
CA ILE A 81 -5.13 -10.11 3.46
C ILE A 81 -3.87 -10.89 3.86
N TYR A 82 -3.00 -11.22 2.89
CA TYR A 82 -1.75 -11.91 3.20
C TYR A 82 -0.79 -11.04 4.04
N THR A 83 -0.80 -9.74 3.82
CA THR A 83 0.09 -8.81 4.54
C THR A 83 -0.46 -8.31 5.87
N SER A 84 -1.79 -8.28 6.06
CA SER A 84 -2.42 -7.73 7.25
C SER A 84 -2.19 -8.61 8.48
N ILE A 85 -2.19 -9.94 8.32
CA ILE A 85 -1.95 -10.87 9.44
C ILE A 85 -0.55 -10.65 10.04
N PRO A 86 0.56 -10.71 9.26
CA PRO A 86 1.89 -10.39 9.78
C PRO A 86 1.98 -8.97 10.35
N LEU A 87 1.35 -7.99 9.68
CA LEU A 87 1.40 -6.60 10.11
C LEU A 87 0.73 -6.39 11.47
N ILE A 88 -0.43 -7.00 11.71
CA ILE A 88 -1.15 -6.90 12.98
C ILE A 88 -0.34 -7.54 14.11
N LEU A 89 0.24 -8.72 13.88
CA LEU A 89 1.10 -9.40 14.87
C LEU A 89 2.33 -8.56 15.19
N PHE A 90 2.93 -7.96 14.16
CA PHE A 90 4.05 -7.05 14.32
C PHE A 90 3.68 -5.80 15.14
N PHE A 91 2.54 -5.16 14.82
CA PHE A 91 2.05 -4.00 15.56
C PHE A 91 1.73 -4.31 17.03
N ARG A 92 1.19 -5.50 17.32
CA ARG A 92 0.97 -5.96 18.70
C ARG A 92 2.29 -6.00 19.47
N TRP A 93 3.30 -6.68 18.93
CA TRP A 93 4.62 -6.76 19.56
C TRP A 93 5.28 -5.39 19.72
N PHE A 94 5.10 -4.51 18.74
CA PHE A 94 5.58 -3.13 18.80
C PHE A 94 4.97 -2.33 19.95
N MET A 95 3.65 -2.42 20.13
CA MET A 95 2.96 -1.77 21.25
C MET A 95 3.54 -2.22 22.59
N ASP A 96 3.74 -3.53 22.77
CA ASP A 96 4.31 -4.08 24.00
C ASP A 96 5.74 -3.57 24.22
N PHE A 97 6.61 -3.63 23.20
CA PHE A 97 7.99 -3.18 23.27
C PHE A 97 8.12 -1.69 23.63
N PHE A 98 7.37 -0.82 22.96
CA PHE A 98 7.44 0.63 23.19
C PHE A 98 6.73 1.08 24.47
N SER A 99 5.77 0.30 24.98
CA SER A 99 5.18 0.54 26.31
C SER A 99 6.20 0.32 27.43
N VAL A 100 7.05 -0.70 27.32
CA VAL A 100 8.12 -0.99 28.29
C VAL A 100 9.23 0.05 28.27
N ILE A 101 9.54 0.61 27.09
CA ILE A 101 10.62 1.59 26.91
C ILE A 101 10.18 3.04 27.21
N GLY A 102 8.90 3.27 27.49
CA GLY A 102 8.39 4.58 27.93
C GLY A 102 8.13 5.58 26.80
N ASP A 103 7.64 5.09 25.64
CA ASP A 103 7.25 5.91 24.47
C ASP A 103 8.32 6.91 23.98
N PRO A 104 9.43 6.41 23.41
CA PRO A 104 10.54 7.22 22.96
C PRO A 104 10.17 8.16 21.81
N ARG A 105 10.70 9.38 21.86
CA ARG A 105 10.55 10.39 20.81
C ARG A 105 11.67 10.30 19.79
N PHE A 106 11.32 9.91 18.57
CA PHE A 106 12.20 9.97 17.41
C PHE A 106 12.33 11.42 16.93
N PHE A 107 13.56 11.85 16.65
CA PHE A 107 13.88 13.24 16.31
C PHE A 107 13.36 14.29 17.32
N GLY A 108 13.12 13.90 18.57
CA GLY A 108 12.68 14.80 19.65
C GLY A 108 11.18 15.09 19.72
N PHE A 109 10.38 14.70 18.71
CA PHE A 109 8.93 14.98 18.70
C PHE A 109 8.04 13.84 18.14
N LEU A 110 8.58 12.99 17.26
CA LEU A 110 7.79 11.93 16.63
C LEU A 110 7.65 10.73 17.56
N SER A 111 6.42 10.25 17.76
CA SER A 111 6.24 8.93 18.37
C SER A 111 6.73 7.83 17.42
N TRP A 112 6.99 6.64 17.97
CA TRP A 112 7.37 5.47 17.19
C TRP A 112 6.36 5.16 16.07
N PHE A 113 5.07 5.42 16.32
CA PHE A 113 3.98 5.17 15.36
C PHE A 113 4.11 6.07 14.13
N TRP A 114 4.30 7.38 14.34
CA TRP A 114 4.47 8.32 13.24
C TRP A 114 5.78 8.11 12.50
N PHE A 115 6.86 7.80 13.22
CA PHE A 115 8.14 7.46 12.62
C PHE A 115 8.01 6.21 11.71
N TYR A 116 7.30 5.18 12.17
CA TYR A 116 6.99 3.99 11.38
C TYR A 116 6.17 4.31 10.12
N ILE A 117 5.06 5.03 10.25
CA ILE A 117 4.17 5.33 9.12
C ILE A 117 4.90 6.16 8.06
N LEU A 118 5.56 7.24 8.45
CA LEU A 118 6.27 8.10 7.51
C LEU A 118 7.41 7.36 6.82
N GLY A 119 8.22 6.64 7.60
CA GLY A 119 9.30 5.82 7.04
C GLY A 119 8.78 4.78 6.06
N SER A 120 7.75 4.02 6.44
CA SER A 120 7.18 2.97 5.57
C SER A 120 6.59 3.54 4.28
N ILE A 121 5.95 4.71 4.30
CA ILE A 121 5.44 5.37 3.08
C ILE A 121 6.60 5.77 2.15
N ILE A 122 7.65 6.38 2.69
CA ILE A 122 8.82 6.80 1.91
C ILE A 122 9.51 5.60 1.28
N PHE A 123 9.89 4.61 2.09
CA PHE A 123 10.58 3.41 1.61
C PHE A 123 9.73 2.60 0.65
N SER A 124 8.43 2.41 0.92
CA SER A 124 7.55 1.69 0.01
C SER A 124 7.39 2.40 -1.33
N THR A 125 7.38 3.74 -1.36
CA THR A 125 7.33 4.51 -2.60
C THR A 125 8.60 4.32 -3.43
N ILE A 126 9.78 4.35 -2.79
CA ILE A 126 11.07 4.09 -3.44
C ILE A 126 11.11 2.66 -3.98
N LEU A 127 10.79 1.67 -3.16
CA LEU A 127 10.83 0.25 -3.53
C LEU A 127 9.84 -0.08 -4.65
N ARG A 128 8.63 0.49 -4.64
CA ARG A 128 7.66 0.31 -5.74
C ARG A 128 8.21 0.82 -7.07
N LYS A 129 8.93 1.95 -7.09
CA LYS A 129 9.61 2.46 -8.28
C LYS A 129 10.72 1.52 -8.75
N ILE A 130 11.58 1.06 -7.82
CA ILE A 130 12.68 0.13 -8.12
C ILE A 130 12.16 -1.18 -8.72
N PHE A 131 11.12 -1.75 -8.10
CA PHE A 131 10.56 -3.04 -8.52
C PHE A 131 9.51 -2.95 -9.65
N LYS A 132 9.22 -1.73 -10.16
CA LYS A 132 8.22 -1.46 -11.21
C LYS A 132 6.84 -2.05 -10.89
N ILE A 133 6.43 -1.94 -9.63
CA ILE A 133 5.11 -2.38 -9.15
C ILE A 133 4.10 -1.28 -9.44
N VAL A 134 2.93 -1.67 -9.94
CA VAL A 134 1.86 -0.78 -10.39
C VAL A 134 0.84 -0.50 -9.30
#